data_AF-A0A8D4UVW6-F1
#
_entry.id   AF-A0A8D4UVW6-F1
#
_cell.length_a   1.000
_cell.length_b   1.000
_cell.length_c   1.000
_cell.angle_alpha   90.00
_cell.angle_beta   90.00
_cell.angle_gamma   90.00
#
_symmetry.space_group_name_H-M   'P 1'
#
loop_
_entity.id
_entity.type
_entity.pdbx_description
1 polymer ?
#
loop_
_entity_poly.entity_id
_entity_poly.type
_entity_poly.pdbx_seq_one_letter_code
_entity_poly.pdbx_strand_id
1 'polypeptide(L)'
;MKGGTVEDFVEYLYTCQDTAFIYKGITYWYQGYMPNDHTVHMELYACNPPDDNDLWNHDGATIDEGVQDLLKAPLFDGKTILEVEQDIEWIDS
;
A
#
# COMPACT_ATOMS: atom_id res chain seq x y z
N MET A 1 9.41 -8.96 5.51
CA MET A 1 8.83 -9.09 4.17
C MET A 1 9.58 -10.16 3.42
N LYS A 2 8.90 -11.15 2.83
CA LYS A 2 9.55 -12.14 1.94
C LYS A 2 9.58 -11.58 0.53
N GLY A 3 10.71 -11.70 -0.16
CA GLY A 3 10.87 -11.18 -1.53
C GLY A 3 11.54 -9.80 -1.64
N GLY A 4 11.73 -9.10 -0.51
CA GLY A 4 12.43 -7.81 -0.45
C GLY A 4 12.56 -7.29 0.98
N THR A 5 12.96 -6.03 1.15
CA THR A 5 12.99 -5.36 2.46
C THR A 5 11.81 -4.41 2.62
N VAL A 6 11.52 -3.99 3.87
CA VAL A 6 10.47 -2.98 4.09
C VAL A 6 10.90 -1.62 3.53
N GLU A 7 12.20 -1.33 3.55
CA GLU A 7 12.77 -0.12 2.96
C GLU A 7 12.52 -0.08 1.45
N ASP A 8 12.79 -1.19 0.74
CA ASP A 8 12.51 -1.29 -0.70
C ASP A 8 11.02 -1.08 -1.01
N PHE A 9 10.14 -1.69 -0.20
CA PHE A 9 8.69 -1.52 -0.36
C PHE A 9 8.26 -0.07 -0.13
N VAL A 10 8.76 0.57 0.93
CA VAL A 10 8.47 1.99 1.22
C VAL A 10 8.97 2.87 0.08
N GLU A 11 10.19 2.67 -0.40
CA GLU A 11 10.73 3.38 -1.57
C GLU A 11 9.85 3.18 -2.80
N TYR A 12 9.31 1.97 -3.00
CA TYR A 12 8.40 1.67 -4.10
C TYR A 12 7.08 2.43 -4.00
N LEU A 13 6.50 2.59 -2.80
CA LEU A 13 5.28 3.38 -2.61
C LEU A 13 5.43 4.81 -3.12
N TYR A 14 6.61 5.42 -2.93
CA TYR A 14 6.92 6.77 -3.43
C TYR A 14 6.94 6.88 -4.96
N THR A 15 7.00 5.76 -5.68
CA THR A 15 6.95 5.78 -7.16
C THR A 15 5.52 5.86 -7.70
N CYS A 16 4.50 5.63 -6.86
CA CYS A 16 3.09 5.47 -7.24
C CYS A 16 2.84 4.32 -8.25
N GLN A 17 3.84 3.50 -8.58
CA GLN A 17 3.63 2.34 -9.45
C GLN A 17 2.79 1.29 -8.75
N ASP A 18 2.05 0.54 -9.58
CA ASP A 18 1.23 -0.57 -9.12
C ASP A 18 2.10 -1.66 -8.49
N THR A 19 1.70 -2.14 -7.32
CA THR A 19 2.35 -3.30 -6.70
C THR A 19 1.36 -4.14 -5.91
N ALA A 20 1.73 -5.39 -5.66
CA ALA A 20 0.89 -6.32 -4.91
C ALA A 20 1.69 -7.02 -3.80
N PHE A 21 1.00 -7.36 -2.72
CA PHE A 21 1.58 -8.15 -1.65
C PHE A 21 0.52 -9.04 -1.01
N ILE A 22 0.97 -10.10 -0.34
CA ILE A 22 0.11 -11.05 0.35
C ILE A 22 0.30 -10.90 1.85
N TYR A 23 -0.82 -10.79 2.57
CA TYR A 23 -0.87 -10.88 4.03
C TYR A 23 -1.97 -11.86 4.43
N LYS A 24 -1.65 -12.87 5.24
CA LYS A 24 -2.58 -13.93 5.69
C LYS A 24 -3.40 -14.59 4.57
N GLY A 25 -2.81 -14.73 3.39
CA GLY A 25 -3.46 -15.36 2.23
C GLY A 25 -4.41 -14.45 1.46
N ILE A 26 -4.49 -13.16 1.81
CA ILE A 26 -5.21 -12.14 1.06
C ILE A 26 -4.21 -11.37 0.21
N THR A 27 -4.50 -11.22 -1.08
CA THR A 27 -3.73 -10.35 -1.99
C THR A 27 -4.26 -8.92 -1.90
N TYR A 28 -3.36 -8.00 -1.61
CA TYR A 28 -3.61 -6.57 -1.60
C TYR A 28 -2.93 -5.94 -2.81
N TRP A 29 -3.60 -4.95 -3.42
CA TRP A 29 -3.09 -4.18 -4.53
C TRP A 29 -2.99 -2.71 -4.12
N TYR A 30 -1.81 -2.15 -4.34
CA TYR A 30 -1.54 -0.72 -4.16
C TYR A 30 -1.36 -0.08 -5.52
N GLN A 31 -1.93 1.11 -5.70
CA GLN A 31 -1.64 1.96 -6.85
C GLN A 31 -1.68 3.44 -6.46
N GLY A 32 -1.00 4.27 -7.24
CA GLY A 32 -1.10 5.71 -7.15
C GLY A 32 -1.06 6.38 -8.52
N TYR A 33 -1.69 7.53 -8.65
CA TYR A 33 -1.63 8.34 -9.85
C TYR A 33 -1.80 9.82 -9.52
N MET A 34 -1.47 10.69 -10.47
CA MET A 34 -1.68 12.13 -10.35
C MET A 34 -2.89 12.52 -11.20
N PRO A 35 -4.07 12.78 -10.61
CA PRO A 35 -5.24 13.24 -11.36
C PRO A 35 -5.01 14.57 -12.11
N ASN A 36 -4.09 15.39 -11.61
CA ASN A 36 -3.63 16.65 -12.19
C ASN A 36 -2.24 17.03 -11.62
N ASP A 37 -1.66 18.13 -12.09
CA ASP A 37 -0.31 18.61 -11.74
C ASP A 37 -0.11 18.99 -10.25
N HIS A 38 -1.17 18.98 -9.44
CA HIS A 38 -1.16 19.47 -8.06
C HIS A 38 -1.71 18.48 -7.04
N THR A 39 -2.16 17.30 -7.46
CA THR A 39 -2.76 16.31 -6.57
C THR A 39 -2.23 14.92 -6.83
N VAL A 40 -2.20 14.11 -5.79
CA VAL A 40 -1.97 12.66 -5.86
C VAL A 40 -3.21 11.94 -5.36
N HIS A 41 -3.53 10.83 -6.01
CA HIS A 41 -4.45 9.81 -5.53
C HIS A 41 -3.65 8.54 -5.27
N MET A 42 -3.85 7.90 -4.12
CA MET A 42 -3.24 6.62 -3.76
C MET A 42 -4.31 5.74 -3.13
N GLU A 43 -4.28 4.45 -3.41
CA GLU A 43 -5.25 3.51 -2.87
C GLU A 43 -4.65 2.13 -2.64
N LEU A 44 -5.26 1.43 -1.68
CA LEU A 44 -4.94 0.07 -1.30
C LEU A 44 -6.26 -0.69 -1.14
N TYR A 45 -6.40 -1.83 -1.81
CA TYR A 45 -7.60 -2.66 -1.71
C TYR A 45 -7.25 -4.15 -1.72
N ALA A 46 -8.12 -4.96 -1.11
CA ALA A 46 -8.04 -6.42 -1.17
C ALA A 46 -8.64 -6.92 -2.48
N CYS A 47 -7.85 -7.60 -3.31
CA CYS A 47 -8.29 -8.05 -4.63
C CYS A 47 -8.54 -9.56 -4.71
N ASN A 48 -8.01 -10.36 -3.78
CA ASN A 48 -8.27 -11.79 -3.73
C ASN A 48 -8.18 -12.36 -2.29
N PRO A 49 -9.30 -12.81 -1.69
CA PRO A 49 -10.67 -12.58 -2.17
C PRO A 49 -10.95 -11.07 -2.27
N PRO A 50 -11.77 -10.62 -3.25
CA PRO A 50 -12.14 -9.21 -3.35
C PRO A 50 -12.98 -8.79 -2.14
N ASP A 51 -12.71 -7.60 -1.62
CA ASP A 51 -13.56 -6.89 -0.67
C ASP A 51 -14.13 -5.66 -1.39
N ASP A 52 -15.44 -5.41 -1.26
CA ASP A 52 -16.14 -4.34 -1.98
C ASP A 52 -15.84 -2.95 -1.38
N ASN A 53 -15.04 -2.86 -0.32
CA ASN A 53 -14.59 -1.59 0.26
C ASN A 53 -13.09 -1.38 -0.02
N ASP A 54 -12.75 -0.18 -0.50
CA ASP A 54 -11.36 0.28 -0.49
C ASP A 54 -10.84 0.20 0.95
N LEU A 55 -9.77 -0.57 1.15
CA LEU A 55 -9.19 -0.74 2.49
C LEU A 55 -8.64 0.59 2.98
N TRP A 56 -8.08 1.37 2.05
CA TRP A 56 -7.55 2.70 2.28
C TRP A 56 -7.45 3.47 0.96
N ASN A 57 -7.71 4.77 1.01
CA ASN A 57 -7.40 5.70 -0.08
C ASN A 57 -6.96 7.05 0.50
N HIS A 58 -6.25 7.81 -0.33
CA HIS A 58 -5.75 9.14 -0.01
C HIS A 58 -5.77 10.04 -1.23
N ASP A 59 -6.47 11.17 -1.10
CA ASP A 59 -6.40 12.31 -2.02
C ASP A 59 -5.65 13.45 -1.33
N GLY A 60 -4.49 13.82 -1.86
CA GLY A 60 -3.59 14.78 -1.21
C GLY A 60 -2.79 15.63 -2.17
N ALA A 61 -1.97 16.52 -1.60
CA ALA A 61 -1.12 17.42 -2.39
C ALA A 61 0.22 16.79 -2.76
N THR A 62 0.70 15.81 -1.97
CA THR A 62 2.03 15.22 -2.16
C THR A 62 2.03 13.71 -1.89
N ILE A 63 2.90 12.99 -2.60
CA ILE A 63 3.11 11.56 -2.39
C ILE A 63 3.56 11.27 -0.95
N ASP A 64 4.41 12.11 -0.37
CA ASP A 64 4.89 11.94 1.00
C ASP A 64 3.76 11.92 2.03
N GLU A 65 2.77 12.80 1.87
CA GLU A 65 1.58 12.84 2.71
C GLU A 65 0.84 11.49 2.69
N GLY A 66 0.57 10.96 1.50
CA GLY A 66 -0.13 9.68 1.33
C GLY A 66 0.68 8.48 1.81
N VAL A 67 2.00 8.44 1.56
CA VAL A 67 2.86 7.35 2.05
C VAL A 67 2.90 7.38 3.58
N GLN A 68 3.08 8.56 4.18
CA GLN A 68 3.11 8.68 5.65
C GLN A 68 1.76 8.34 6.29
N ASP A 69 0.65 8.61 5.62
CA ASP A 69 -0.69 8.21 6.07
C ASP A 69 -0.88 6.70 6.02
N LEU A 70 -0.54 6.06 4.89
CA LEU A 70 -0.60 4.60 4.72
C LEU A 70 0.26 3.85 5.75
N LEU A 71 1.49 4.32 6.00
CA LEU A 71 2.40 3.67 6.96
C LEU A 71 1.91 3.74 8.42
N LYS A 72 1.01 4.68 8.73
CA LYS A 72 0.41 4.85 10.07
C LYS A 72 -0.98 4.22 10.18
N ALA A 73 -1.59 3.85 9.06
CA ALA A 73 -2.94 3.32 9.03
C ALA A 73 -2.98 1.88 9.61
N PRO A 74 -3.82 1.60 10.61
CA PRO A 74 -3.91 0.29 11.27
C PRO A 74 -4.78 -0.70 10.47
N LEU A 75 -4.41 -0.95 9.21
CA LEU A 75 -5.24 -1.67 8.23
C LEU A 75 -5.22 -3.20 8.39
N PHE A 76 -4.24 -3.75 9.10
CA PHE A 76 -3.99 -5.20 9.16
C PHE A 76 -4.27 -5.74 10.56
N ASP A 77 -5.53 -6.10 10.83
CA ASP A 77 -6.01 -6.52 12.16
C ASP A 77 -5.70 -5.48 13.26
N GLY A 78 -5.84 -4.20 12.93
CA GLY A 78 -5.54 -3.08 13.83
C GLY A 78 -4.06 -2.75 13.93
N LYS A 79 -3.20 -3.35 13.08
CA LYS A 79 -1.77 -3.08 12.99
C LYS A 79 -1.41 -2.36 11.70
N THR A 80 -0.29 -1.65 11.70
CA THR A 80 0.26 -1.01 10.49
C THR A 80 1.00 -2.02 9.62
N ILE A 81 1.26 -1.64 8.36
CA ILE A 81 2.05 -2.46 7.43
C ILE A 81 3.47 -2.74 7.97
N LEU A 82 4.05 -1.80 8.70
CA LEU A 82 5.37 -1.94 9.32
C LEU A 82 5.36 -2.98 10.45
N GLU A 83 4.29 -3.03 11.23
CA GLU A 83 4.15 -4.00 12.33
C GLU A 83 3.91 -5.43 11.85
N VAL A 84 3.37 -5.59 10.64
CA VAL A 84 3.11 -6.91 10.03
C VAL A 84 4.09 -7.29 8.92
N GLU A 85 5.12 -6.47 8.67
CA GLU A 85 6.03 -6.64 7.53
C GLU A 85 6.63 -8.05 7.44
N GLN A 86 6.88 -8.71 8.58
CA GLN A 86 7.52 -10.03 8.66
C GLN A 86 6.59 -11.15 8.16
N ASP A 87 5.29 -10.89 8.18
CA ASP A 87 4.24 -11.79 7.71
C ASP A 87 3.81 -11.49 6.27
N ILE A 88 4.36 -10.44 5.65
CA ILE A 88 4.06 -10.02 4.27
C ILE A 88 4.97 -10.74 3.28
N GLU A 89 4.37 -11.20 2.18
CA GLU A 89 5.07 -11.65 0.98
C GLU A 89 4.88 -10.61 -0.12
N TRP A 90 5.95 -9.94 -0.52
CA TRP A 90 5.90 -8.97 -1.61
C TRP A 90 5.92 -9.71 -2.94
N ILE A 91 4.95 -9.41 -3.80
CA ILE A 91 4.89 -9.92 -5.15
C ILE A 91 5.66 -8.92 -6.00
N ASP A 92 6.95 -9.16 -6.16
CA ASP A 92 7.78 -8.44 -7.13
C ASP A 92 7.19 -8.74 -8.52
N SER A 93 6.67 -7.71 -9.19
CA SER A 93 5.99 -7.79 -10.48
C SER A 93 6.96 -7.76 -11.65
#